data_AF-A0A7L1KJ02-F1
#
_entry.id   AF-A0A7L1KJ02-F1
#
_cell.length_a   1.000
_cell.length_b   1.000
_cell.length_c   1.000
_cell.angle_alpha   90.00
_cell.angle_beta   90.00
_cell.angle_gamma   90.00
#
_symmetry.space_group_name_H-M   'P 1'
#
loop_
_entity.id
_entity.type
_entity.pdbx_description
1 polymer ?
#
loop_
_entity_poly.entity_id
_entity_poly.type
_entity_poly.pdbx_seq_one_letter_code
_entity_poly.pdbx_strand_id
1 'polypeptide(L)'
;QNGLCHYNQSEMLAKITGYVNVTSGNITAVKAAIYKHGPVAVSIDASHKTFSFYSNGVYYEPKCGNKPGELDHAVLAVGYGVLQGEAYWLIKNSWSTYWGNDGYILMAMKDNNCGVATEATYP
;
A
#
# COMPACT_ATOMS: atom_id res chain seq x y z
N GLN A 1 0.22 3.56 24.11
CA GLN A 1 1.27 4.32 24.85
C GLN A 1 1.72 5.44 23.95
N ASN A 2 1.84 6.67 24.46
CA ASN A 2 2.45 7.77 23.70
C ASN A 2 3.91 7.87 24.13
N GLY A 3 4.84 7.64 23.21
CA GLY A 3 6.28 7.83 23.44
C GLY A 3 6.67 9.31 23.47
N LEU A 4 7.90 9.61 23.87
CA LEU A 4 8.49 10.96 23.78
C LEU A 4 9.13 11.19 22.41
N CYS A 5 9.11 12.44 21.93
CA CYS A 5 9.82 12.83 20.70
C CYS A 5 11.32 12.99 20.99
N HIS A 6 12.17 12.28 20.25
CA HIS A 6 13.63 12.32 20.35
C HIS A 6 14.29 12.98 19.12
N TYR A 7 13.61 13.93 18.47
CA TYR A 7 14.14 14.61 17.29
C TYR A 7 15.42 15.39 17.60
N ASN A 8 16.49 15.11 16.83
CA ASN A 8 17.76 15.82 16.86
C ASN A 8 18.11 16.32 15.46
N GLN A 9 18.17 17.64 15.27
CA GLN A 9 18.45 18.25 13.96
C GLN A 9 19.82 17.83 13.40
N SER A 10 20.81 17.57 14.27
CA SER A 10 22.15 17.15 13.87
C SER A 10 22.19 15.72 13.30
N GLU A 11 21.15 14.93 13.52
CA GLU A 11 21.01 13.54 13.03
C GLU A 11 20.11 13.43 11.77
N MET A 12 19.68 14.56 11.21
CA MET A 12 18.82 14.57 10.02
C MET A 12 19.56 14.05 8.78
N LEU A 13 19.14 12.89 8.27
CA LEU A 13 19.72 12.28 7.06
C LEU A 13 19.10 12.77 5.75
N ALA A 14 17.81 13.12 5.77
CA ALA A 14 17.08 13.53 4.58
C ALA A 14 15.99 14.54 4.95
N LYS A 15 15.69 15.44 4.01
CA LYS A 15 14.61 16.42 4.13
C LYS A 15 13.63 16.22 2.97
N ILE A 16 12.36 16.02 3.31
CA ILE A 16 11.26 15.99 2.34
C ILE A 16 10.92 17.44 1.98
N THR A 17 10.89 17.75 0.68
CA THR A 17 10.62 19.11 0.18
C THR A 17 9.17 19.29 -0.28
N GLY A 18 8.48 18.21 -0.57
CA GLY A 18 7.08 18.18 -0.96
C GLY A 18 6.54 16.76 -0.94
N TYR A 19 5.35 16.58 -1.48
CA TYR A 19 4.77 15.28 -1.78
C TYR A 19 3.75 15.47 -2.89
N VAL A 20 3.41 14.37 -3.56
CA VAL A 20 2.43 14.34 -4.65
C VAL A 20 1.34 13.35 -4.30
N ASN A 21 0.11 13.85 -4.24
CA ASN A 21 -1.08 13.00 -4.20
C ASN A 21 -1.41 12.54 -5.62
N VAL A 22 -1.43 11.23 -5.83
CA VAL A 22 -1.89 10.64 -7.07
C VAL A 22 -3.40 10.78 -7.15
N THR A 23 -3.93 11.03 -8.35
CA THR A 23 -5.38 11.14 -8.57
C THR A 23 -6.09 9.88 -8.07
N SER A 24 -7.05 10.05 -7.15
CA SER A 24 -7.78 8.96 -6.51
C SER A 24 -8.45 8.03 -7.53
N GLY A 25 -8.30 6.73 -7.31
CA GLY A 25 -8.83 5.65 -8.16
C GLY A 25 -8.07 5.45 -9.49
N ASN A 26 -7.07 6.28 -9.81
CA ASN A 26 -6.38 6.20 -11.10
C ASN A 26 -5.25 5.17 -11.06
N ILE A 27 -5.58 3.91 -11.34
CA ILE A 27 -4.64 2.78 -11.41
C ILE A 27 -3.44 3.08 -12.32
N THR A 28 -3.67 3.68 -13.49
CA THR A 28 -2.59 3.99 -14.44
C THR A 28 -1.63 5.03 -13.86
N ALA A 29 -2.15 6.04 -13.15
CA ALA A 29 -1.31 7.04 -12.49
C ALA A 29 -0.50 6.44 -11.34
N VAL A 30 -1.06 5.52 -10.56
CA VAL A 30 -0.32 4.82 -9.50
C VAL A 30 0.80 3.95 -10.10
N LYS A 31 0.53 3.20 -11.17
CA LYS A 31 1.57 2.45 -11.90
C LYS A 31 2.69 3.36 -12.41
N ALA A 32 2.32 4.51 -12.97
CA ALA A 32 3.28 5.49 -13.47
C ALA A 32 4.11 6.10 -12.32
N ALA A 33 3.49 6.37 -11.18
CA ALA A 33 4.18 6.84 -9.98
C ALA A 33 5.20 5.81 -9.49
N ILE A 34 4.79 4.54 -9.36
CA ILE A 34 5.70 3.44 -8.97
C ILE A 34 6.89 3.34 -9.94
N TYR A 35 6.61 3.37 -11.24
CA TYR A 35 7.64 3.24 -12.27
C TYR A 35 8.62 4.41 -12.30
N LYS A 36 8.13 5.65 -12.17
CA LYS A 36 8.95 6.87 -12.34
C LYS A 36 9.62 7.34 -11.05
N HIS A 37 9.01 7.10 -9.90
CA HIS A 37 9.41 7.68 -8.62
C HIS A 37 9.74 6.63 -7.55
N GLY A 38 9.55 5.34 -7.83
CA GLY A 38 9.81 4.26 -6.88
C GLY A 38 8.61 3.98 -5.98
N PRO A 39 8.81 3.39 -4.79
CA PRO A 39 7.70 2.96 -3.93
C PRO A 39 6.74 4.09 -3.56
N VAL A 40 5.43 3.79 -3.59
CA VAL A 40 4.34 4.75 -3.33
C VAL A 40 3.60 4.33 -2.06
N ALA A 41 3.40 5.26 -1.13
CA ALA A 41 2.57 5.01 0.05
C ALA A 41 1.10 4.96 -0.37
N VAL A 42 0.36 3.96 0.12
CA VAL A 42 -1.06 3.75 -0.20
C VAL A 42 -1.84 3.39 1.06
N SER A 43 -3.09 3.82 1.14
CA SER A 43 -4.04 3.35 2.15
C SER A 43 -4.84 2.15 1.60
N ILE A 44 -5.18 1.20 2.47
CA ILE A 44 -6.04 0.05 2.16
C ILE A 44 -7.08 -0.19 3.27
N ASP A 45 -8.14 -0.92 2.94
CA ASP A 45 -8.98 -1.61 3.94
C ASP A 45 -8.33 -2.95 4.32
N ALA A 46 -7.86 -3.04 5.57
CA ALA A 46 -7.26 -4.24 6.16
C ALA A 46 -8.13 -4.85 7.29
N SER A 47 -9.40 -4.43 7.39
CA SER A 47 -10.31 -4.81 8.49
C SER A 47 -10.76 -6.28 8.45
N HIS A 48 -10.60 -6.95 7.30
CA HIS A 48 -11.06 -8.31 7.07
C HIS A 48 -10.11 -9.36 7.63
N LYS A 49 -10.67 -10.41 8.27
CA LYS A 49 -9.89 -11.57 8.76
C LYS A 49 -9.10 -12.26 7.65
N THR A 50 -9.62 -12.26 6.41
CA THR A 50 -8.93 -12.82 5.24
C THR A 50 -7.61 -12.09 4.96
N PHE A 51 -7.52 -10.79 5.25
CA PHE A 51 -6.28 -10.03 5.21
C PHE A 51 -5.35 -10.43 6.36
N SER A 52 -5.87 -10.51 7.59
CA SER A 52 -5.06 -10.88 8.77
C SER A 52 -4.35 -12.23 8.61
N PHE A 53 -5.00 -13.20 7.96
CA PHE A 53 -4.47 -14.55 7.73
C PHE A 53 -3.95 -14.79 6.30
N TYR A 54 -3.77 -13.74 5.50
CA TYR A 54 -3.17 -13.86 4.18
C TYR A 54 -1.78 -14.53 4.28
N SER A 55 -1.47 -15.40 3.33
CA SER A 55 -0.19 -16.11 3.24
C SER A 55 0.43 -16.01 1.86
N ASN A 56 -0.32 -16.31 0.78
CA ASN A 56 0.18 -16.24 -0.58
C ASN A 56 -0.96 -16.07 -1.61
N GLY A 57 -0.60 -15.89 -2.88
CA GLY A 57 -1.54 -15.72 -3.99
C GLY A 57 -1.97 -14.26 -4.19
N VAL A 58 -2.81 -14.02 -5.20
CA VAL A 58 -3.42 -12.70 -5.41
C VAL A 58 -4.61 -12.57 -4.47
N TYR A 59 -4.53 -11.64 -3.53
CA TYR A 59 -5.56 -11.36 -2.55
C TYR A 59 -6.71 -10.57 -3.16
N TYR A 60 -7.92 -11.10 -3.01
CA TYR A 60 -9.17 -10.45 -3.36
C TYR A 60 -10.18 -10.68 -2.24
N GLU A 61 -10.85 -9.62 -1.79
CA GLU A 61 -11.88 -9.69 -0.75
C GLU A 61 -13.12 -8.93 -1.23
N PRO A 62 -14.19 -9.62 -1.65
CA PRO A 62 -15.37 -8.99 -2.22
C PRO A 62 -16.02 -7.93 -1.32
N LYS A 63 -15.76 -7.98 -0.01
CA LYS A 63 -16.34 -7.06 0.98
C LYS A 63 -15.44 -5.86 1.32
N CYS A 64 -14.23 -5.81 0.77
CA CYS A 64 -13.32 -4.70 1.01
C CYS A 64 -13.95 -3.36 0.58
N GLY A 65 -13.85 -2.38 1.46
CA GLY A 65 -14.07 -0.99 1.12
C GLY A 65 -12.99 -0.46 0.18
N ASN A 66 -13.33 0.56 -0.61
CA ASN A 66 -12.37 1.21 -1.49
C ASN A 66 -12.52 2.73 -1.54
N LYS A 67 -13.35 3.30 -0.66
CA LYS A 67 -13.53 4.75 -0.53
C LYS A 67 -12.65 5.30 0.60
N PRO A 68 -12.29 6.60 0.58
CA PRO A 68 -11.41 7.20 1.59
C PRO A 68 -11.81 6.93 3.05
N GLY A 69 -13.12 6.95 3.37
CA GLY A 69 -13.60 6.69 4.74
C GLY A 69 -13.63 5.22 5.16
N GLU A 70 -13.25 4.29 4.28
CA GLU A 70 -13.26 2.84 4.52
C GLU A 70 -11.84 2.28 4.67
N LEU A 71 -10.80 3.08 4.40
CA LEU A 71 -9.40 2.65 4.48
C LEU A 71 -8.89 2.86 5.91
N ASP A 72 -8.22 1.87 6.46
CA ASP A 72 -7.80 1.84 7.87
C ASP A 72 -6.32 1.51 8.09
N HIS A 73 -5.59 1.18 7.02
CA HIS A 73 -4.19 0.74 7.12
C HIS A 73 -3.32 1.33 6.01
N ALA A 74 -2.17 1.89 6.38
CA ALA A 74 -1.20 2.46 5.44
C ALA A 74 -0.06 1.48 5.16
N VAL A 75 0.22 1.25 3.88
CA VAL A 75 1.21 0.29 3.38
C VAL A 75 2.00 0.90 2.21
N LEU A 76 2.96 0.15 1.67
CA LEU A 76 3.83 0.65 0.61
C LEU A 76 3.72 -0.20 -0.65
N ALA A 77 3.22 0.38 -1.75
CA ALA A 77 3.25 -0.26 -3.06
C ALA A 77 4.65 -0.16 -3.66
N VAL A 78 5.33 -1.29 -3.79
CA VAL A 78 6.72 -1.38 -4.28
C VAL A 78 6.84 -1.90 -5.70
N GLY A 79 5.72 -2.36 -6.29
CA GLY A 79 5.70 -2.91 -7.63
C GLY A 79 4.30 -3.33 -8.05
N TYR A 80 4.20 -3.87 -9.26
CA TYR A 80 2.99 -4.47 -9.78
C TYR A 80 3.33 -5.52 -10.83
N GLY A 81 2.40 -6.42 -11.11
CA GLY A 81 2.60 -7.47 -12.10
C GLY A 81 1.32 -8.19 -12.49
N VAL A 82 1.49 -9.33 -13.13
CA VAL A 82 0.41 -10.25 -13.48
C VAL A 82 0.84 -11.65 -13.06
N LEU A 83 0.00 -12.34 -12.29
CA LEU A 83 0.21 -13.73 -11.89
C LEU A 83 -0.97 -14.56 -12.37
N GLN A 84 -0.72 -15.55 -13.23
CA GLN A 84 -1.76 -16.45 -13.77
C GLN A 84 -2.97 -15.72 -14.41
N GLY A 85 -2.71 -14.57 -15.04
CA GLY A 85 -3.75 -13.74 -15.68
C GLY A 85 -4.38 -12.68 -14.77
N GLU A 86 -4.06 -12.67 -13.47
CA GLU A 86 -4.56 -11.69 -12.52
C GLU A 86 -3.55 -10.57 -12.26
N ALA A 87 -3.96 -9.32 -12.54
CA ALA A 87 -3.14 -8.14 -12.28
C ALA A 87 -3.13 -7.80 -10.79
N TYR A 88 -1.94 -7.58 -10.22
CA TYR A 88 -1.75 -7.32 -8.79
C TYR A 88 -0.80 -6.16 -8.49
N TRP A 89 -1.01 -5.51 -7.35
CA TRP A 89 -0.04 -4.65 -6.68
C TRP A 89 0.86 -5.48 -5.77
N LEU A 90 2.17 -5.28 -5.83
CA LEU A 90 3.10 -5.83 -4.83
C LEU A 90 3.20 -4.83 -3.68
N ILE A 91 2.64 -5.21 -2.54
CA ILE A 91 2.55 -4.35 -1.36
C ILE A 91 3.45 -4.87 -0.26
N LYS A 92 4.29 -4.00 0.29
CA LYS A 92 5.07 -4.24 1.51
C LYS A 92 4.24 -3.86 2.73
N ASN A 93 4.06 -4.80 3.64
CA ASN A 93 3.38 -4.58 4.92
C ASN A 93 4.39 -4.34 6.06
N SER A 94 3.88 -3.99 7.24
CA SER A 94 4.66 -3.68 8.45
C SER A 94 4.40 -4.65 9.61
N TRP A 95 3.78 -5.80 9.34
CA TRP A 95 3.38 -6.80 10.36
C TRP A 95 4.34 -7.98 10.48
N SER A 96 5.65 -7.70 10.43
CA SER A 96 6.72 -8.72 10.41
C SER A 96 6.83 -9.50 9.09
N THR A 97 7.99 -10.13 8.88
CA THR A 97 8.25 -11.01 7.74
C THR A 97 7.52 -12.36 7.84
N TYR A 98 7.03 -12.72 9.03
CA TYR A 98 6.25 -13.96 9.21
C TYR A 98 4.79 -13.84 8.73
N TRP A 99 4.33 -12.64 8.44
CA TRP A 99 2.99 -12.41 7.88
C TRP A 99 3.05 -12.41 6.35
N GLY A 100 2.05 -13.00 5.70
CA GLY A 100 1.96 -13.01 4.25
C GLY A 100 3.12 -13.76 3.58
N ASN A 101 3.55 -13.25 2.43
CA ASN A 101 4.66 -13.79 1.67
C ASN A 101 5.92 -12.99 2.00
N ASP A 102 6.64 -13.38 3.05
CA ASP A 102 7.81 -12.69 3.59
C ASP A 102 7.55 -11.22 3.97
N GLY A 103 6.37 -10.92 4.50
CA GLY A 103 5.93 -9.55 4.85
C GLY A 103 5.26 -8.79 3.70
N TYR A 104 5.04 -9.42 2.55
CA TYR A 104 4.39 -8.83 1.39
C TYR A 104 3.05 -9.49 1.06
N ILE A 105 2.24 -8.78 0.29
CA ILE A 105 0.97 -9.25 -0.25
C ILE A 105 0.83 -8.84 -1.72
N LEU A 106 0.26 -9.72 -2.53
CA LEU A 106 -0.15 -9.39 -3.90
C LEU A 106 -1.63 -8.98 -3.85
N MET A 107 -1.95 -7.70 -3.96
CA MET A 107 -3.35 -7.24 -3.91
C MET A 107 -3.94 -7.11 -5.30
N ALA A 108 -5.12 -7.68 -5.52
CA ALA A 108 -5.80 -7.59 -6.81
C ALA A 108 -6.03 -6.13 -7.22
N MET A 109 -5.73 -5.81 -8.49
CA MET A 109 -6.06 -4.49 -9.06
C MET A 109 -7.53 -4.36 -9.47
N LYS A 110 -8.17 -5.51 -9.72
CA LYS A 110 -9.56 -5.61 -10.12
C LYS A 110 -10.45 -4.83 -9.13
N ASP A 111 -11.39 -4.05 -9.65
CA ASP A 111 -12.38 -3.29 -8.90
C ASP A 111 -11.80 -2.32 -7.84
N ASN A 112 -10.53 -1.94 -7.99
CA ASN A 112 -9.78 -1.19 -6.96
C ASN A 112 -9.93 -1.87 -5.58
N ASN A 113 -9.76 -3.20 -5.54
CA ASN A 113 -9.99 -4.01 -4.35
C ASN A 113 -9.20 -3.46 -3.15
N CYS A 114 -9.90 -3.26 -2.03
CA CYS A 114 -9.40 -2.67 -0.79
C CYS A 114 -8.80 -1.27 -0.93
N GLY A 115 -9.03 -0.55 -2.05
CA GLY A 115 -8.70 0.87 -2.17
C GLY A 115 -7.25 1.23 -2.45
N VAL A 116 -6.41 0.31 -2.94
CA VAL A 116 -4.97 0.59 -3.18
C VAL A 116 -4.73 1.86 -4.01
N ALA A 117 -5.58 2.15 -5.00
CA ALA A 117 -5.43 3.36 -5.84
C ALA A 117 -6.18 4.59 -5.30
N THR A 118 -6.87 4.49 -4.16
CA THR A 118 -7.75 5.54 -3.64
C THR A 118 -6.98 6.68 -2.99
N GLU A 119 -5.97 6.36 -2.16
CA GLU A 119 -5.15 7.35 -1.46
C GLU A 119 -3.67 7.00 -1.62
N ALA A 120 -3.13 7.28 -2.81
CA ALA A 120 -1.73 7.05 -3.12
C ALA A 120 -0.92 8.36 -3.07
N THR A 121 0.23 8.34 -2.41
CA THR A 121 1.11 9.51 -2.25
C THR A 121 2.58 9.12 -2.24
N TYR A 122 3.43 10.01 -2.73
CA TYR A 122 4.89 9.85 -2.67
C TYR A 122 5.58 11.19 -2.37
N PRO A 123 6.71 11.20 -1.63
CA PRO A 123 7.45 12.41 -1.30
C PRO A 123 8.24 13.00 -2.48
#